data_AF-A0A1H4S761-F1
#
_entry.id   AF-A0A1H4S761-F1
#
_cell.length_a   1.000
_cell.length_b   1.000
_cell.length_c   1.000
_cell.angle_alpha   90.00
_cell.angle_beta   90.00
_cell.angle_gamma   90.00
#
_symmetry.space_group_name_H-M   'P 1'
#
loop_
_entity.id
_entity.type
_entity.pdbx_description
1 polymer ?
#
loop_
_entity_poly.entity_id
_entity_poly.type
_entity_poly.pdbx_seq_one_letter_code
_entity_poly.pdbx_strand_id
1 'polypeptide(L)'
;MRHSFSGIIVRYLSDTETPVQCDCDQRKAVPSGDQPKQTAPTPSTASEGESDSHVDNDAHFSTRSWKAFTKKANAERIAEKEAERRKATGDLCERELEDELHVNLWETGRDRISPFMDVGVMIGQRDKYCAVVVDLPWKVELKDVSDLGARLNGEKSVAAIFNEVVHYDGFAEGNFANISFRKDGKDEKPFSLLRLNTQLFKVEPIFLSDENLCTRLTIALPSRPGFVKPEDKRQSAYIRFRIRNIPSTVYSVNFLQKDRALISSNTETRIIDFRINVLRGVPEELLSGNEKLEFPKFKRIHCFLTTIRDEVCVSDTKDYKGYRSLMDEEVWNEYIRLDNSVGISEENSVRNYLGYQWTASREDSTRVKDLIVLGRFSKVKSDYLSIIRFIALVLIFGVAGSALWEITNECVIQKFPNGCGVKTGWLSMYLGIGLLIIGSKPLFESAKKRMLRYLRSKN
;
A
#
# COMPACT_ATOMS: atom_id res chain seq x y z
N MET A 1 19.80 3.20 -10.86
CA MET A 1 19.46 4.40 -10.08
C MET A 1 18.84 3.92 -8.79
N ARG A 2 19.24 4.48 -7.65
CA ARG A 2 18.52 4.25 -6.39
C ARG A 2 17.39 5.27 -6.34
N HIS A 3 16.17 4.80 -6.11
CA HIS A 3 15.03 5.67 -5.91
C HIS A 3 15.17 6.41 -4.57
N SER A 4 14.61 7.62 -4.47
CA SER A 4 14.68 8.45 -3.25
C SER A 4 14.05 7.75 -2.05
N PHE A 5 12.99 6.96 -2.27
CA PHE A 5 12.42 6.02 -1.30
C PHE A 5 11.78 4.81 -2.01
N SER A 6 11.45 3.77 -1.26
CA SER A 6 10.88 2.52 -1.78
C SER A 6 9.38 2.43 -1.46
N GLY A 7 8.52 2.96 -2.32
CA GLY A 7 7.07 2.78 -2.22
C GLY A 7 6.26 4.03 -2.56
N ILE A 8 5.19 4.31 -1.82
CA ILE A 8 4.30 5.46 -2.08
C ILE A 8 3.87 6.18 -0.80
N ILE A 9 3.57 7.47 -0.94
CA ILE A 9 2.99 8.29 0.12
C ILE A 9 1.61 8.78 -0.32
N VAL A 10 0.57 8.48 0.46
CA VAL A 10 -0.82 8.85 0.23
C VAL A 10 -1.26 9.84 1.31
N ARG A 11 -1.76 10.99 0.86
CA ARG A 11 -2.21 12.13 1.67
C ARG A 11 -3.57 12.63 1.21
N TYR A 12 -4.28 13.34 2.07
CA TYR A 12 -5.48 14.08 1.72
C TYR A 12 -5.19 15.58 1.68
N LEU A 13 -5.83 16.28 0.74
CA LEU A 13 -5.84 17.73 0.69
C LEU A 13 -7.14 18.23 1.33
N SER A 14 -7.06 18.97 2.43
CA SER A 14 -8.22 19.54 3.09
C SER A 14 -8.77 20.76 2.33
N ASP A 15 -10.08 20.98 2.44
CA ASP A 15 -10.75 22.12 1.82
C ASP A 15 -10.69 23.39 2.69
N THR A 16 -10.27 23.26 3.96
CA THR A 16 -10.19 24.38 4.90
C THR A 16 -9.10 25.38 4.52
N GLU A 17 -9.51 26.58 4.14
CA GLU A 17 -8.74 27.80 4.39
C GLU A 17 -8.65 28.00 5.90
N THR A 18 -7.58 27.54 6.54
CA THR A 18 -7.21 28.11 7.84
C THR A 18 -6.65 29.51 7.57
N PRO A 19 -7.30 30.60 8.03
CA PRO A 19 -6.64 31.88 8.02
C PRO A 19 -5.47 31.76 9.00
N VAL A 20 -4.25 31.93 8.50
CA VAL A 20 -3.08 32.16 9.35
C VAL A 20 -3.34 33.48 10.08
N GLN A 21 -3.86 33.38 11.30
CA GLN A 21 -3.95 34.51 12.21
C GLN A 21 -2.52 34.80 12.67
N CYS A 22 -1.84 35.69 11.94
CA CYS A 22 -0.58 36.26 12.38
C CYS A 22 -0.86 37.04 13.67
N ASP A 23 -0.49 36.45 14.79
CA ASP A 23 -0.47 37.09 16.10
C ASP A 23 0.72 38.06 16.13
N CYS A 24 0.49 39.26 15.60
CA CYS A 24 1.41 40.38 15.67
C CYS A 24 0.60 41.65 15.90
N ASP A 25 -0.01 41.80 17.08
CA ASP A 25 -0.31 43.12 17.64
C ASP A 25 -0.68 43.05 19.13
N GLN A 26 0.32 42.77 19.98
CA GLN A 26 0.34 43.34 21.32
C GLN A 26 1.78 43.65 21.73
N ARG A 27 2.11 44.95 21.79
CA ARG A 27 2.78 45.62 22.92
C ARG A 27 3.20 47.03 22.55
N LYS A 28 2.49 48.03 23.07
CA LYS A 28 3.08 49.24 23.65
C LYS A 28 2.16 49.74 24.76
N ALA A 29 2.55 49.45 26.00
CA ALA A 29 2.03 50.09 27.20
C ALA A 29 3.01 51.20 27.61
N VAL A 30 2.49 52.38 27.92
CA VAL A 30 3.15 53.43 28.71
C VAL A 30 2.14 53.90 29.77
N PRO A 31 2.54 54.17 31.03
CA PRO A 31 1.62 54.30 32.17
C PRO A 31 1.42 55.75 32.66
N SER A 32 0.58 55.88 33.71
CA SER A 32 0.29 57.05 34.59
C SER A 32 -0.73 58.07 34.04
N GLY A 33 -1.68 58.62 34.82
CA GLY A 33 -1.99 58.55 36.24
C GLY A 33 -3.29 59.33 36.55
N ASP A 34 -3.62 59.38 37.84
CA ASP A 34 -4.54 60.29 38.55
C ASP A 34 -6.06 60.00 38.66
N GLN A 35 -6.43 59.76 39.94
CA GLN A 35 -7.74 59.82 40.62
C GLN A 35 -8.21 61.29 40.79
N PRO A 36 -9.44 61.65 41.28
CA PRO A 36 -10.12 61.03 42.44
C PRO A 36 -11.68 61.05 42.56
N LYS A 37 -12.16 60.22 43.52
CA LYS A 37 -13.29 60.36 44.51
C LYS A 37 -14.72 60.72 44.04
N GLN A 38 -15.73 59.96 44.51
CA GLN A 38 -16.65 60.37 45.62
C GLN A 38 -17.81 59.35 45.93
N THR A 39 -17.94 59.03 47.24
CA THR A 39 -19.15 58.83 48.09
C THR A 39 -20.27 57.81 47.80
N ALA A 40 -20.53 56.97 48.82
CA ALA A 40 -21.79 56.25 49.11
C ALA A 40 -22.83 57.19 49.80
N PRO A 41 -24.11 56.82 50.09
CA PRO A 41 -24.50 55.72 51.00
C PRO A 41 -25.82 54.93 50.71
N THR A 42 -25.98 53.84 51.45
CA THR A 42 -27.17 52.98 51.69
C THR A 42 -28.36 53.73 52.34
N PRO A 43 -29.59 53.17 52.40
CA PRO A 43 -30.01 52.48 53.65
C PRO A 43 -31.08 51.33 53.49
N SER A 44 -31.02 50.29 54.34
CA SER A 44 -32.04 49.90 55.38
C SER A 44 -33.14 48.92 54.90
N THR A 45 -33.72 47.95 55.63
CA THR A 45 -33.68 47.49 57.05
C THR A 45 -34.48 46.17 57.17
N ALA A 46 -34.12 45.32 58.17
CA ALA A 46 -34.97 44.58 59.15
C ALA A 46 -36.03 43.55 58.66
N SER A 47 -36.40 42.45 59.34
CA SER A 47 -36.13 41.92 60.69
C SER A 47 -36.62 40.44 60.82
N GLU A 48 -35.87 39.67 61.62
CA GLU A 48 -36.22 38.73 62.73
C GLU A 48 -37.31 37.63 62.64
N GLY A 49 -36.98 36.49 63.26
CA GLY A 49 -37.91 35.46 63.76
C GLY A 49 -37.28 34.09 64.05
N GLU A 50 -36.77 33.87 65.27
CA GLU A 50 -36.28 32.60 65.85
C GLU A 50 -37.38 31.55 66.09
N SER A 51 -37.03 30.25 66.08
CA SER A 51 -37.12 29.35 67.26
C SER A 51 -36.83 27.87 66.92
N ASP A 52 -36.00 27.24 67.75
CA ASP A 52 -35.59 25.83 67.76
C ASP A 52 -36.70 24.81 68.07
N SER A 53 -36.57 23.58 67.52
CA SER A 53 -36.50 22.34 68.33
C SER A 53 -36.23 21.08 67.48
N HIS A 54 -35.24 20.31 67.91
CA HIS A 54 -34.89 18.92 67.54
C HIS A 54 -36.07 17.96 67.38
N VAL A 55 -36.00 17.02 66.42
CA VAL A 55 -36.00 15.53 66.59
C VAL A 55 -35.59 14.88 65.25
N ASP A 56 -34.61 13.97 65.31
CA ASP A 56 -34.11 13.13 64.22
C ASP A 56 -35.13 12.08 63.73
N ASN A 57 -35.18 11.84 62.41
CA ASN A 57 -34.89 10.53 61.79
C ASN A 57 -35.22 10.50 60.28
N ASP A 58 -34.16 10.37 59.48
CA ASP A 58 -34.02 9.56 58.27
C ASP A 58 -35.19 9.39 57.28
N ALA A 59 -35.13 10.12 56.16
CA ALA A 59 -35.28 9.56 54.79
C ALA A 59 -35.04 10.65 53.72
N HIS A 60 -33.82 11.16 53.59
CA HIS A 60 -33.45 12.03 52.47
C HIS A 60 -33.13 11.21 51.20
N PHE A 61 -34.15 10.64 50.56
CA PHE A 61 -34.01 10.05 49.22
C PHE A 61 -33.94 11.19 48.18
N SER A 62 -32.72 11.45 47.69
CA SER A 62 -32.36 12.51 46.76
C SER A 62 -33.32 12.66 45.56
N THR A 63 -34.05 13.77 45.52
CA THR A 63 -34.86 14.23 44.37
C THR A 63 -34.05 14.49 43.10
N ARG A 64 -32.71 14.53 43.19
CA ARG A 64 -31.80 14.56 42.02
C ARG A 64 -31.68 13.20 41.34
N SER A 65 -31.79 12.10 42.09
CA SER A 65 -31.73 10.73 41.55
C SER A 65 -32.95 10.42 40.68
N TRP A 66 -34.16 10.79 41.14
CA TRP A 66 -35.40 10.56 40.39
C TRP A 66 -35.48 11.35 39.08
N LYS A 67 -35.01 12.61 39.05
CA LYS A 67 -34.96 13.42 37.81
C LYS A 67 -33.95 12.88 36.80
N ALA A 68 -32.82 12.33 37.26
CA ALA A 68 -31.84 11.69 36.38
C ALA A 68 -32.33 10.33 35.85
N PHE A 69 -33.00 9.55 36.70
CA PHE A 69 -33.56 8.25 36.33
C PHE A 69 -34.72 8.38 35.34
N THR A 70 -35.61 9.35 35.56
CA THR A 70 -36.73 9.65 34.64
C THR A 70 -36.26 10.23 33.32
N LYS A 71 -35.20 11.06 33.31
CA LYS A 71 -34.59 11.57 32.07
C LYS A 71 -33.89 10.47 31.26
N LYS A 72 -33.22 9.53 31.93
CA LYS A 72 -32.61 8.35 31.30
C LYS A 72 -33.67 7.39 30.75
N ALA A 73 -34.70 7.09 31.52
CA ALA A 73 -35.81 6.24 31.08
C ALA A 73 -36.62 6.87 29.93
N ASN A 74 -36.81 8.20 29.91
CA ASN A 74 -37.43 8.88 28.77
C ASN A 74 -36.53 8.87 27.53
N ALA A 75 -35.21 9.05 27.69
CA ALA A 75 -34.26 8.97 26.58
C ALA A 75 -34.21 7.55 25.99
N GLU A 76 -34.23 6.51 26.83
CA GLU A 76 -34.31 5.11 26.42
C GLU A 76 -35.63 4.81 25.71
N ARG A 77 -36.77 5.30 26.23
CA ARG A 77 -38.08 5.11 25.60
C ARG A 77 -38.26 5.89 24.30
N ILE A 78 -37.59 7.04 24.15
CA ILE A 78 -37.51 7.79 22.89
C ILE A 78 -36.63 7.04 21.90
N ALA A 79 -35.46 6.53 22.33
CA ALA A 79 -34.57 5.73 21.49
C ALA A 79 -35.23 4.42 21.02
N GLU A 80 -36.03 3.78 21.88
CA GLU A 80 -36.76 2.56 21.58
C GLU A 80 -37.93 2.82 20.63
N LYS A 81 -38.70 3.91 20.84
CA LYS A 81 -39.73 4.35 19.89
C LYS A 81 -39.15 4.81 18.56
N GLU A 82 -37.99 5.45 18.54
CA GLU A 82 -37.27 5.79 17.31
C GLU A 82 -36.75 4.53 16.61
N ALA A 83 -36.24 3.53 17.35
CA ALA A 83 -35.81 2.24 16.79
C ALA A 83 -36.98 1.44 16.20
N GLU A 84 -38.16 1.48 16.82
CA GLU A 84 -39.40 0.91 16.29
C GLU A 84 -39.90 1.68 15.07
N ARG A 85 -39.85 3.01 15.09
CA ARG A 85 -40.17 3.84 13.90
C ARG A 85 -39.24 3.54 12.73
N ARG A 86 -37.93 3.37 13.00
CA ARG A 86 -36.88 3.02 12.02
C ARG A 86 -37.07 1.61 11.43
N LYS A 87 -37.52 0.64 12.25
CA LYS A 87 -37.91 -0.69 11.75
C LYS A 87 -39.15 -0.65 10.86
N ALA A 88 -40.08 0.27 11.11
CA ALA A 88 -41.32 0.41 10.36
C ALA A 88 -41.19 1.18 9.03
N THR A 89 -40.12 1.99 8.86
CA THR A 89 -39.90 2.82 7.64
C THR A 89 -38.98 2.19 6.60
N GLY A 90 -38.28 1.10 6.93
CA GLY A 90 -37.26 0.55 6.02
C GLY A 90 -36.06 1.48 5.83
N ASP A 91 -35.86 2.44 6.74
CA ASP A 91 -34.76 3.39 6.68
C ASP A 91 -33.42 2.67 6.83
N LEU A 92 -32.70 2.60 5.72
CA LEU A 92 -31.41 1.97 5.58
C LEU A 92 -30.36 2.75 6.41
N CYS A 93 -29.68 2.08 7.34
CA CYS A 93 -28.74 2.71 8.27
C CYS A 93 -27.47 3.17 7.54
N GLU A 94 -27.26 4.48 7.40
CA GLU A 94 -26.00 5.05 6.96
C GLU A 94 -24.96 4.92 8.08
N ARG A 95 -23.86 4.23 7.82
CA ARG A 95 -22.71 4.16 8.74
C ARG A 95 -21.50 4.77 8.07
N GLU A 96 -20.92 5.77 8.71
CA GLU A 96 -19.61 6.31 8.32
C GLU A 96 -18.59 5.16 8.37
N LEU A 97 -17.99 4.86 7.21
CA LEU A 97 -16.84 3.97 7.14
C LEU A 97 -15.58 4.71 7.58
N GLU A 98 -14.64 3.96 8.10
CA GLU A 98 -13.33 4.49 8.43
C GLU A 98 -12.42 4.47 7.20
N ASP A 99 -11.40 5.33 7.19
CA ASP A 99 -10.45 5.37 6.08
C ASP A 99 -9.75 4.01 5.93
N GLU A 100 -9.67 3.49 4.70
CA GLU A 100 -8.96 2.25 4.36
C GLU A 100 -8.18 2.44 3.06
N LEU A 101 -6.97 1.86 2.99
CA LEU A 101 -6.09 1.96 1.83
C LEU A 101 -5.81 0.59 1.25
N HIS A 102 -6.07 0.42 -0.04
CA HIS A 102 -5.88 -0.82 -0.79
C HIS A 102 -4.82 -0.57 -1.87
N VAL A 103 -3.71 -1.29 -1.82
CA VAL A 103 -2.64 -1.21 -2.82
C VAL A 103 -2.44 -2.59 -3.42
N ASN A 104 -2.75 -2.76 -4.71
CA ASN A 104 -2.54 -4.02 -5.41
C ASN A 104 -1.43 -3.84 -6.44
N LEU A 105 -0.27 -4.44 -6.20
CA LEU A 105 0.85 -4.50 -7.12
C LEU A 105 0.75 -5.77 -7.98
N TRP A 106 0.60 -5.57 -9.28
CA TRP A 106 0.43 -6.64 -10.25
C TRP A 106 1.69 -6.78 -11.08
N GLU A 107 2.36 -7.92 -10.97
CA GLU A 107 3.49 -8.30 -11.82
C GLU A 107 3.04 -8.94 -13.16
N THR A 108 1.74 -8.87 -13.48
CA THR A 108 1.15 -9.38 -14.72
C THR A 108 1.10 -8.28 -15.79
N GLY A 109 1.33 -8.59 -17.08
CA GLY A 109 1.34 -7.56 -18.14
C GLY A 109 1.76 -8.02 -19.54
N ARG A 110 1.50 -7.16 -20.54
CA ARG A 110 1.64 -7.39 -22.00
C ARG A 110 3.01 -7.94 -22.42
N ASP A 111 4.03 -7.54 -21.67
CA ASP A 111 5.38 -8.11 -21.67
C ASP A 111 5.71 -8.40 -20.21
N ARG A 112 6.45 -9.48 -19.93
CA ARG A 112 6.80 -9.98 -18.56
C ARG A 112 7.54 -8.97 -17.65
N ILE A 113 7.52 -7.67 -17.95
CA ILE A 113 8.39 -6.60 -17.45
C ILE A 113 7.62 -5.30 -17.09
N SER A 114 6.34 -5.13 -17.43
CA SER A 114 5.62 -3.88 -17.11
C SER A 114 4.56 -4.09 -16.01
N PRO A 115 4.96 -4.14 -14.72
CA PRO A 115 4.02 -4.23 -13.63
C PRO A 115 3.17 -2.95 -13.54
N PHE A 116 1.99 -3.09 -12.95
CA PHE A 116 1.09 -1.98 -12.67
C PHE A 116 0.59 -2.06 -11.23
N MET A 117 0.08 -0.95 -10.71
CA MET A 117 -0.44 -0.87 -9.34
C MET A 117 -1.81 -0.24 -9.35
N ASP A 118 -2.74 -0.86 -8.63
CA ASP A 118 -4.03 -0.27 -8.35
C ASP A 118 -4.01 0.30 -6.94
N VAL A 119 -4.42 1.56 -6.81
CA VAL A 119 -4.55 2.25 -5.53
C VAL A 119 -6.02 2.56 -5.33
N GLY A 120 -6.59 2.01 -4.25
CA GLY A 120 -7.96 2.23 -3.82
C GLY A 120 -7.98 2.88 -2.45
N VAL A 121 -8.77 3.94 -2.29
CA VAL A 121 -8.85 4.70 -1.04
C VAL A 121 -10.30 4.82 -0.62
N MET A 122 -10.64 4.26 0.53
CA MET A 122 -11.89 4.53 1.25
C MET A 122 -11.68 5.80 2.07
N ILE A 123 -12.52 6.79 1.85
CA ILE A 123 -12.52 8.09 2.50
C ILE A 123 -13.78 8.14 3.37
N GLY A 124 -13.63 8.15 4.69
CA GLY A 124 -14.75 8.10 5.61
C GLY A 124 -15.61 9.37 5.56
N GLN A 125 -14.95 10.53 5.59
CA GLN A 125 -15.57 11.86 5.52
C GLN A 125 -15.17 12.55 4.23
N ARG A 126 -15.85 12.23 3.12
CA ARG A 126 -15.52 12.79 1.81
C ARG A 126 -15.53 14.32 1.80
N ASP A 127 -16.51 14.93 2.46
CA ASP A 127 -16.72 16.39 2.41
C ASP A 127 -15.62 17.19 3.12
N LYS A 128 -14.75 16.54 3.91
CA LYS A 128 -13.62 17.21 4.56
C LYS A 128 -12.45 17.48 3.58
N TYR A 129 -12.39 16.72 2.48
CA TYR A 129 -11.23 16.69 1.60
C TYR A 129 -11.62 17.02 0.17
N CYS A 130 -10.78 17.81 -0.51
CA CYS A 130 -10.99 18.17 -1.92
C CYS A 130 -10.17 17.30 -2.88
N ALA A 131 -9.10 16.64 -2.40
CA ALA A 131 -8.28 15.77 -3.24
C ALA A 131 -7.57 14.67 -2.44
N VAL A 132 -7.22 13.59 -3.14
CA VAL A 132 -6.23 12.60 -2.69
C VAL A 132 -4.92 12.87 -3.42
N VAL A 133 -3.80 12.90 -2.70
CA VAL A 133 -2.47 13.16 -3.24
C VAL A 133 -1.59 11.95 -3.02
N VAL A 134 -0.93 11.48 -4.08
CA VAL A 134 0.00 10.35 -4.03
C VAL A 134 1.37 10.77 -4.56
N ASP A 135 2.39 10.71 -3.72
CA ASP A 135 3.79 10.93 -4.13
C ASP A 135 4.46 9.61 -4.48
N LEU A 136 5.13 9.62 -5.63
CA LEU A 136 5.74 8.46 -6.28
C LEU A 136 7.25 8.72 -6.51
N PRO A 137 8.16 7.82 -6.13
CA PRO A 137 9.60 7.94 -6.33
C PRO A 137 10.07 7.59 -7.74
N TRP A 138 9.19 7.71 -8.73
CA TRP A 138 9.50 7.51 -10.14
C TRP A 138 8.68 8.46 -11.02
N LYS A 139 9.09 8.59 -12.28
CA LYS A 139 8.36 9.36 -13.29
C LYS A 139 7.06 8.65 -13.66
N VAL A 140 5.94 9.34 -13.54
CA VAL A 140 4.64 8.91 -14.07
C VAL A 140 4.14 9.95 -15.07
N GLU A 141 3.55 9.49 -16.16
CA GLU A 141 2.87 10.34 -17.13
C GLU A 141 1.36 10.15 -17.01
N LEU A 142 0.58 11.18 -17.34
CA LEU A 142 -0.89 11.12 -17.24
C LEU A 142 -1.48 9.94 -18.04
N LYS A 143 -0.87 9.59 -19.17
CA LYS A 143 -1.28 8.44 -19.99
C LYS A 143 -1.18 7.09 -19.27
N ASP A 144 -0.30 6.99 -18.27
CA ASP A 144 -0.06 5.78 -17.48
C ASP A 144 -1.03 5.67 -16.29
N VAL A 145 -1.86 6.69 -16.06
CA VAL A 145 -2.88 6.72 -15.02
C VAL A 145 -4.26 6.50 -15.64
N SER A 146 -5.09 5.67 -15.02
CA SER A 146 -6.48 5.47 -15.44
C SER A 146 -7.42 5.20 -14.28
N ASP A 147 -8.63 5.70 -14.38
CA ASP A 147 -9.71 5.39 -13.45
C ASP A 147 -10.15 3.92 -13.58
N LEU A 148 -10.38 3.29 -12.43
CA LEU A 148 -11.04 1.99 -12.34
C LEU A 148 -12.47 2.11 -11.82
N GLY A 149 -12.85 3.22 -11.17
CA GLY A 149 -14.19 3.43 -10.63
C GLY A 149 -15.29 3.31 -11.70
N ALA A 150 -15.11 3.94 -12.86
CA ALA A 150 -16.03 3.85 -14.00
C ALA A 150 -16.12 2.46 -14.62
N ARG A 151 -15.16 1.58 -14.32
CA ARG A 151 -15.06 0.21 -14.86
C ARG A 151 -15.54 -0.85 -13.87
N LEU A 152 -15.66 -0.48 -12.59
CA LEU A 152 -16.21 -1.31 -11.51
C LEU A 152 -17.75 -1.27 -11.50
N ASN A 153 -18.38 -1.59 -12.63
CA ASN A 153 -19.85 -1.55 -12.78
C ASN A 153 -20.55 -2.88 -12.44
N GLY A 154 -19.84 -3.86 -11.90
CA GLY A 154 -20.39 -5.20 -11.60
C GLY A 154 -20.17 -5.59 -10.15
N GLU A 155 -21.19 -6.21 -9.54
CA GLU A 155 -21.16 -6.72 -8.16
C GLU A 155 -19.97 -7.66 -7.94
N LYS A 156 -19.67 -8.55 -8.89
CA LYS A 156 -18.54 -9.50 -8.80
C LYS A 156 -17.19 -8.80 -8.61
N SER A 157 -16.93 -7.72 -9.35
CA SER A 157 -15.64 -7.01 -9.30
C SER A 157 -15.48 -6.22 -8.01
N VAL A 158 -16.57 -5.62 -7.52
CA VAL A 158 -16.58 -4.91 -6.24
C VAL A 158 -16.48 -5.89 -5.07
N ALA A 159 -17.21 -7.01 -5.13
CA ALA A 159 -17.12 -8.11 -4.15
C ALA A 159 -15.69 -8.64 -4.03
N ALA A 160 -14.98 -8.81 -5.14
CA ALA A 160 -13.59 -9.29 -5.13
C ALA A 160 -12.61 -8.33 -4.43
N ILE A 161 -12.87 -7.01 -4.49
CA ILE A 161 -12.02 -6.00 -3.85
C ILE A 161 -12.19 -6.00 -2.33
N PHE A 162 -13.43 -6.09 -1.86
CA PHE A 162 -13.76 -6.00 -0.43
C PHE A 162 -13.89 -7.37 0.26
N ASN A 163 -13.91 -8.46 -0.51
CA ASN A 163 -14.18 -9.81 -0.04
C ASN A 163 -15.51 -9.91 0.72
N GLU A 164 -16.52 -9.16 0.27
CA GLU A 164 -17.85 -9.05 0.87
C GLU A 164 -18.94 -9.16 -0.21
N VAL A 165 -20.14 -9.61 0.18
CA VAL A 165 -21.30 -9.66 -0.71
C VAL A 165 -21.88 -8.26 -0.85
N VAL A 166 -21.82 -7.73 -2.07
CA VAL A 166 -22.27 -6.37 -2.40
C VAL A 166 -23.50 -6.41 -3.29
N HIS A 167 -24.38 -5.45 -3.04
CA HIS A 167 -25.42 -5.04 -3.97
C HIS A 167 -25.03 -3.72 -4.63
N TYR A 168 -25.07 -3.73 -5.95
CA TYR A 168 -24.77 -2.56 -6.76
C TYR A 168 -26.07 -1.81 -7.01
N ASP A 169 -26.32 -0.76 -6.24
CA ASP A 169 -27.49 0.10 -6.38
C ASP A 169 -27.23 1.04 -7.56
N GLY A 170 -27.47 0.51 -8.76
CA GLY A 170 -27.05 1.06 -10.04
C GLY A 170 -27.71 2.35 -10.50
N PHE A 171 -27.94 3.32 -9.61
CA PHE A 171 -28.27 4.68 -10.00
C PHE A 171 -27.05 5.33 -10.66
N ALA A 172 -26.94 5.16 -11.97
CA ALA A 172 -25.82 5.54 -12.82
C ALA A 172 -25.93 6.97 -13.37
N GLU A 173 -26.64 7.87 -12.68
CA GLU A 173 -26.74 9.28 -13.10
C GLU A 173 -25.61 10.09 -12.44
N GLY A 174 -24.43 10.07 -13.06
CA GLY A 174 -23.32 10.99 -12.75
C GLY A 174 -21.97 10.34 -12.40
N ASN A 175 -21.15 11.09 -11.65
CA ASN A 175 -19.76 10.77 -11.29
C ASN A 175 -19.62 9.77 -10.13
N PHE A 176 -20.68 9.07 -9.73
CA PHE A 176 -20.62 8.08 -8.65
C PHE A 176 -21.67 6.98 -8.83
N ALA A 177 -21.45 5.87 -8.14
CA ALA A 177 -22.39 4.77 -7.96
C ALA A 177 -22.51 4.43 -6.48
N ASN A 178 -23.72 4.16 -6.00
CA ASN A 178 -23.93 3.79 -4.60
C ASN A 178 -23.76 2.28 -4.45
N ILE A 179 -22.99 1.88 -3.44
CA ILE A 179 -22.76 0.46 -3.10
C ILE A 179 -23.42 0.19 -1.75
N SER A 180 -24.09 -0.94 -1.66
CA SER A 180 -24.69 -1.47 -0.43
C SER A 180 -24.08 -2.84 -0.08
N PHE A 181 -23.77 -3.08 1.20
CA PHE A 181 -23.32 -4.39 1.68
C PHE A 181 -24.51 -5.13 2.24
N ARG A 182 -24.65 -6.42 1.91
CA ARG A 182 -25.68 -7.25 2.53
C ARG A 182 -25.10 -8.00 3.70
N LYS A 183 -25.55 -7.66 4.91
CA LYS A 183 -25.14 -8.33 6.14
C LYS A 183 -26.36 -8.82 6.91
N ASP A 184 -26.39 -10.11 7.22
CA ASP A 184 -27.46 -10.75 8.00
C ASP A 184 -28.89 -10.45 7.46
N GLY A 185 -29.03 -10.37 6.14
CA GLY A 185 -30.32 -10.10 5.47
C GLY A 185 -30.75 -8.63 5.47
N LYS A 186 -29.92 -7.70 5.96
CA LYS A 186 -30.13 -6.25 5.87
C LYS A 186 -29.10 -5.60 4.95
N ASP A 187 -29.54 -4.62 4.20
CA ASP A 187 -28.66 -3.79 3.37
C ASP A 187 -28.10 -2.66 4.24
N GLU A 188 -26.80 -2.72 4.51
CA GLU A 188 -26.04 -1.59 5.05
C GLU A 188 -25.59 -0.72 3.87
N LYS A 189 -25.64 0.61 4.06
CA LYS A 189 -25.40 1.63 3.03
C LYS A 189 -24.05 2.33 3.27
N PRO A 190 -22.90 1.71 2.95
CA PRO A 190 -21.60 2.09 3.46
C PRO A 190 -20.93 3.27 2.72
N PHE A 191 -21.00 3.37 1.38
CA PHE A 191 -20.22 4.37 0.63
C PHE A 191 -20.71 4.59 -0.80
N SER A 192 -20.23 5.68 -1.42
CA SER A 192 -20.33 5.91 -2.88
C SER A 192 -19.00 5.61 -3.58
N LEU A 193 -19.03 4.76 -4.61
CA LEU A 193 -17.92 4.56 -5.54
C LEU A 193 -17.83 5.74 -6.50
N LEU A 194 -16.73 6.49 -6.50
CA LEU A 194 -16.57 7.63 -7.40
C LEU A 194 -15.96 7.18 -8.73
N ARG A 195 -16.51 7.71 -9.81
CA ARG A 195 -16.03 7.55 -11.18
C ARG A 195 -15.23 8.78 -11.54
N LEU A 196 -13.95 8.58 -11.82
CA LEU A 196 -13.02 9.67 -12.05
C LEU A 196 -12.82 9.86 -13.55
N ASN A 197 -12.99 11.09 -14.05
CA ASN A 197 -12.60 11.42 -15.41
C ASN A 197 -11.11 11.80 -15.46
N THR A 198 -10.51 11.80 -16.66
CA THR A 198 -9.08 12.13 -16.84
C THR A 198 -8.72 13.55 -16.36
N GLN A 199 -9.67 14.49 -16.36
CA GLN A 199 -9.44 15.88 -15.94
C GLN A 199 -9.29 16.03 -14.43
N LEU A 200 -9.74 15.05 -13.64
CA LEU A 200 -9.56 15.02 -12.19
C LEU A 200 -8.16 14.56 -11.77
N PHE A 201 -7.34 14.08 -12.71
CA PHE A 201 -5.96 13.68 -12.44
C PHE A 201 -5.00 14.80 -12.85
N LYS A 202 -4.17 15.25 -11.91
CA LYS A 202 -3.06 16.17 -12.14
C LYS A 202 -1.76 15.46 -11.80
N VAL A 203 -0.80 15.50 -12.72
CA VAL A 203 0.52 14.87 -12.58
C VAL A 203 1.57 15.96 -12.62
N GLU A 204 2.32 16.11 -11.52
CA GLU A 204 3.36 17.13 -11.36
C GLU A 204 4.72 16.47 -11.11
N PRO A 205 5.74 16.73 -11.94
CA PRO A 205 7.10 16.29 -11.66
C PRO A 205 7.69 17.12 -10.51
N ILE A 206 8.35 16.45 -9.58
CA ILE A 206 9.10 17.07 -8.47
C ILE A 206 10.56 16.66 -8.62
N PHE A 207 11.42 17.66 -8.82
CA PHE A 207 12.86 17.47 -8.89
C PHE A 207 13.45 17.62 -7.49
N LEU A 208 14.12 16.57 -7.03
CA LEU A 208 14.77 16.55 -5.73
C LEU A 208 16.20 17.09 -5.83
N SER A 209 16.75 17.49 -4.68
CA SER A 209 18.12 18.01 -4.57
C SER A 209 19.20 17.00 -5.00
N ASP A 210 18.88 15.70 -5.00
CA ASP A 210 19.76 14.61 -5.42
C ASP A 210 19.63 14.25 -6.91
N GLU A 211 19.04 15.14 -7.71
CA GLU A 211 18.73 14.97 -9.14
C GLU A 211 17.75 13.84 -9.46
N ASN A 212 17.13 13.21 -8.44
CA ASN A 212 16.07 12.23 -8.68
C ASN A 212 14.75 12.93 -9.03
N LEU A 213 14.02 12.30 -9.95
CA LEU A 213 12.69 12.74 -10.36
C LEU A 213 11.61 11.94 -9.63
N CYS A 214 10.82 12.65 -8.83
CA CYS A 214 9.59 12.18 -8.22
C CYS A 214 8.36 12.69 -9.00
N THR A 215 7.21 12.07 -8.77
CA THR A 215 5.94 12.53 -9.33
C THR A 215 4.91 12.67 -8.22
N ARG A 216 4.20 13.80 -8.21
CA ARG A 216 3.01 14.00 -7.40
C ARG A 216 1.78 13.82 -8.26
N LEU A 217 0.95 12.84 -7.92
CA LEU A 217 -0.34 12.59 -8.53
C LEU A 217 -1.43 13.14 -7.60
N THR A 218 -2.15 14.16 -8.05
CA THR A 218 -3.30 14.71 -7.35
C THR A 218 -4.58 14.27 -8.04
N ILE A 219 -5.48 13.67 -7.29
CA ILE A 219 -6.81 13.22 -7.72
C ILE A 219 -7.84 14.11 -7.05
N ALA A 220 -8.43 15.02 -7.81
CA ALA A 220 -9.52 15.87 -7.34
C ALA A 220 -10.77 15.02 -7.07
N LEU A 221 -11.37 15.19 -5.89
CA LEU A 221 -12.60 14.53 -5.53
C LEU A 221 -13.76 15.35 -6.11
N PRO A 222 -14.63 14.75 -6.96
CA PRO A 222 -15.77 15.48 -7.48
C PRO A 222 -16.66 15.93 -6.32
N SER A 223 -17.26 17.12 -6.39
CA SER A 223 -18.27 17.52 -5.41
C SER A 223 -19.54 16.68 -5.58
N ARG A 224 -20.36 16.56 -4.53
CA ARG A 224 -21.68 15.94 -4.65
C ARG A 224 -22.58 16.82 -5.54
N PRO A 225 -23.37 16.24 -6.46
CA PRO A 225 -24.37 17.02 -7.16
C PRO A 225 -25.39 17.60 -6.17
N GLY A 226 -25.83 18.83 -6.39
CA GLY A 226 -26.80 19.51 -5.52
C GLY A 226 -28.18 18.85 -5.43
N PHE A 227 -28.51 17.95 -6.38
CA PHE A 227 -29.83 17.33 -6.53
C PHE A 227 -29.94 15.92 -5.90
N VAL A 228 -28.92 15.44 -5.17
CA VAL A 228 -28.96 14.10 -4.57
C VAL A 228 -29.96 14.05 -3.41
N LYS A 229 -30.93 13.12 -3.48
CA LYS A 229 -31.90 12.87 -2.42
C LYS A 229 -31.20 12.55 -1.10
N PRO A 230 -31.69 13.02 0.05
CA PRO A 230 -31.08 12.73 1.36
C PRO A 230 -30.83 11.24 1.62
N GLU A 231 -31.71 10.38 1.14
CA GLU A 231 -31.68 8.90 1.29
C GLU A 231 -30.52 8.21 0.55
N ASP A 232 -29.99 8.90 -0.47
CA ASP A 232 -28.92 8.44 -1.36
C ASP A 232 -27.57 9.10 -1.03
N LYS A 233 -27.55 10.02 -0.06
CA LYS A 233 -26.31 10.60 0.44
C LYS A 233 -25.52 9.53 1.19
N ARG A 234 -24.21 9.56 0.97
CA ARG A 234 -23.21 8.71 1.64
C ARG A 234 -22.10 9.61 2.15
N GLN A 235 -21.80 9.55 3.44
CA GLN A 235 -20.65 10.24 4.04
C GLN A 235 -19.33 9.75 3.41
N SER A 236 -19.23 8.43 3.25
CA SER A 236 -18.00 7.79 2.79
C SER A 236 -17.98 7.61 1.29
N ALA A 237 -16.78 7.66 0.71
CA ALA A 237 -16.56 7.45 -0.70
C ALA A 237 -15.32 6.62 -0.98
N TYR A 238 -15.39 5.82 -2.04
CA TYR A 238 -14.28 5.00 -2.50
C TYR A 238 -13.81 5.49 -3.87
N ILE A 239 -12.52 5.73 -4.01
CA ILE A 239 -11.88 5.95 -5.30
C ILE A 239 -10.93 4.81 -5.61
N ARG A 240 -10.78 4.46 -6.89
CA ARG A 240 -9.78 3.48 -7.30
C ARG A 240 -9.22 3.79 -8.68
N PHE A 241 -7.90 3.82 -8.80
CA PHE A 241 -7.21 4.11 -10.04
C PHE A 241 -6.00 3.19 -10.21
N ARG A 242 -5.52 3.09 -11.45
CA ARG A 242 -4.39 2.28 -11.88
C ARG A 242 -3.24 3.16 -12.32
N ILE A 243 -2.03 2.79 -11.92
CA ILE A 243 -0.76 3.35 -12.40
C ILE A 243 -0.01 2.25 -13.14
N ARG A 244 0.28 2.45 -14.43
CA ARG A 244 0.99 1.49 -15.29
C ARG A 244 2.49 1.77 -15.32
N ASN A 245 3.25 0.81 -15.87
CA ASN A 245 4.69 0.95 -16.16
C ASN A 245 5.56 1.23 -14.93
N ILE A 246 5.28 0.55 -13.82
CA ILE A 246 6.01 0.76 -12.57
C ILE A 246 7.41 0.17 -12.69
N PRO A 247 8.48 0.92 -12.34
CA PRO A 247 9.81 0.34 -12.35
C PRO A 247 9.95 -0.70 -11.25
N SER A 248 10.31 -1.94 -11.60
CA SER A 248 10.53 -3.01 -10.61
C SER A 248 11.61 -2.67 -9.59
N THR A 249 12.55 -1.80 -9.94
CA THR A 249 13.60 -1.29 -9.05
C THR A 249 13.08 -0.46 -7.87
N VAL A 250 11.83 0.02 -7.92
CA VAL A 250 11.20 0.75 -6.80
C VAL A 250 10.93 -0.17 -5.62
N TYR A 251 10.56 -1.42 -5.90
CA TYR A 251 10.00 -2.33 -4.90
C TYR A 251 10.72 -3.68 -4.81
N SER A 252 11.62 -4.00 -5.75
CA SER A 252 12.26 -5.31 -5.88
C SER A 252 13.77 -5.19 -6.10
N VAL A 253 14.53 -6.03 -5.37
CA VAL A 253 15.98 -6.17 -5.52
C VAL A 253 16.33 -7.65 -5.70
N ASN A 254 17.06 -7.97 -6.77
CA ASN A 254 17.47 -9.34 -7.07
C ASN A 254 18.91 -9.60 -6.64
N PHE A 255 19.13 -10.77 -6.01
CA PHE A 255 20.41 -11.29 -5.56
C PHE A 255 20.68 -12.63 -6.26
N LEU A 256 21.87 -12.73 -6.84
CA LEU A 256 22.32 -13.91 -7.57
C LEU A 256 23.44 -14.59 -6.79
N GLN A 257 23.41 -15.93 -6.73
CA GLN A 257 24.46 -16.73 -6.11
C GLN A 257 25.81 -16.52 -6.83
N LYS A 258 26.89 -16.31 -6.08
CA LYS A 258 28.22 -16.01 -6.65
C LYS A 258 28.85 -17.24 -7.32
N ASP A 259 28.64 -18.41 -6.75
CA ASP A 259 29.13 -19.74 -7.15
C ASP A 259 28.21 -20.43 -8.17
N ARG A 260 27.19 -19.74 -8.71
CA ARG A 260 26.34 -20.21 -9.83
C ARG A 260 27.12 -20.68 -11.05
N ALA A 261 28.42 -20.39 -11.11
CA ALA A 261 29.32 -20.83 -12.14
C ALA A 261 29.73 -22.31 -12.00
N LEU A 262 29.63 -22.89 -10.81
CA LEU A 262 30.08 -24.24 -10.48
C LEU A 262 28.94 -25.25 -10.34
N ILE A 263 27.74 -24.75 -10.04
CA ILE A 263 26.55 -25.57 -9.78
C ILE A 263 25.62 -25.65 -11.01
N SER A 264 24.85 -26.74 -11.08
CA SER A 264 23.85 -27.00 -12.14
C SER A 264 22.53 -26.28 -11.91
N SER A 265 22.12 -26.13 -10.65
CA SER A 265 20.97 -25.35 -10.20
C SER A 265 21.42 -24.03 -9.56
N ASN A 266 20.72 -22.93 -9.82
CA ASN A 266 21.00 -21.64 -9.22
C ASN A 266 19.78 -21.17 -8.41
N THR A 267 20.03 -20.73 -7.19
CA THR A 267 19.00 -20.11 -6.37
C THR A 267 19.03 -18.60 -6.59
N GLU A 268 17.96 -18.08 -7.19
CA GLU A 268 17.74 -16.64 -7.30
C GLU A 268 16.93 -16.17 -6.11
N THR A 269 17.47 -15.23 -5.34
CA THR A 269 16.75 -14.59 -4.24
C THR A 269 16.30 -13.21 -4.67
N ARG A 270 15.04 -12.89 -4.49
CA ARG A 270 14.46 -11.57 -4.72
C ARG A 270 13.93 -11.03 -3.41
N ILE A 271 14.29 -9.80 -3.06
CA ILE A 271 13.74 -9.11 -1.89
C ILE A 271 12.76 -8.07 -2.41
N ILE A 272 11.52 -8.17 -1.94
CA ILE A 272 10.53 -7.12 -2.10
C ILE A 272 10.60 -6.23 -0.88
N ASP A 273 10.77 -4.92 -1.08
CA ASP A 273 10.69 -3.88 -0.06
C ASP A 273 9.83 -2.74 -0.65
N PHE A 274 8.55 -2.73 -0.28
CA PHE A 274 7.60 -1.70 -0.70
C PHE A 274 6.95 -1.07 0.53
N ARG A 275 7.03 0.25 0.65
CA ARG A 275 6.62 0.97 1.85
C ARG A 275 5.49 1.93 1.55
N ILE A 276 4.43 1.82 2.32
CA ILE A 276 3.24 2.68 2.20
C ILE A 276 3.23 3.60 3.41
N ASN A 277 3.27 4.92 3.17
CA ASN A 277 3.24 5.96 4.21
C ASN A 277 4.36 5.90 5.26
N VAL A 278 5.46 5.19 4.97
CA VAL A 278 6.66 5.21 5.83
C VAL A 278 7.45 6.49 5.55
N LEU A 279 7.45 7.41 6.51
CA LEU A 279 8.09 8.73 6.34
C LEU A 279 9.62 8.68 6.39
N ARG A 280 10.19 7.63 6.97
CA ARG A 280 11.65 7.50 7.11
C ARG A 280 12.30 7.35 5.74
N GLY A 281 13.16 8.31 5.39
CA GLY A 281 13.88 8.34 4.11
C GLY A 281 13.10 9.02 2.99
N VAL A 282 11.91 9.57 3.27
CA VAL A 282 11.22 10.44 2.31
C VAL A 282 11.89 11.82 2.33
N PRO A 283 12.29 12.37 1.17
CA PRO A 283 12.86 13.72 1.08
C PRO A 283 11.94 14.79 1.67
N GLU A 284 12.53 15.76 2.37
CA GLU A 284 11.77 16.83 3.03
C GLU A 284 11.02 17.70 2.02
N GLU A 285 11.51 17.81 0.78
CA GLU A 285 10.88 18.54 -0.32
C GLU A 285 9.50 17.95 -0.70
N LEU A 286 9.26 16.66 -0.41
CA LEU A 286 7.94 16.05 -0.61
C LEU A 286 6.99 16.29 0.56
N LEU A 287 7.54 16.43 1.77
CA LEU A 287 6.79 16.57 3.01
C LEU A 287 6.45 18.03 3.32
N SER A 288 7.37 18.95 3.01
CA SER A 288 7.25 20.38 3.22
C SER A 288 6.51 21.07 2.06
N GLY A 289 5.90 22.23 2.34
CA GLY A 289 5.35 23.11 1.30
C GLY A 289 3.84 23.10 1.09
N ASN A 290 3.07 22.26 1.79
CA ASN A 290 1.60 22.38 1.79
C ASN A 290 0.99 21.95 3.13
N GLU A 291 0.71 22.92 3.99
CA GLU A 291 0.10 22.71 5.31
C GLU A 291 -1.32 22.10 5.23
N LYS A 292 -1.98 22.17 4.07
CA LYS A 292 -3.30 21.55 3.84
C LYS A 292 -3.21 20.05 3.56
N LEU A 293 -2.01 19.48 3.40
CA LEU A 293 -1.83 18.05 3.21
C LEU A 293 -1.79 17.32 4.55
N GLU A 294 -2.80 16.50 4.80
CA GLU A 294 -2.91 15.68 6.00
C GLU A 294 -2.61 14.21 5.69
N PHE A 295 -1.95 13.53 6.62
CA PHE A 295 -1.81 12.07 6.58
C PHE A 295 -3.11 11.41 7.06
N PRO A 296 -3.74 10.55 6.24
CA PRO A 296 -4.95 9.85 6.63
C PRO A 296 -4.68 8.95 7.82
N LYS A 297 -5.68 8.84 8.70
CA LYS A 297 -5.63 7.94 9.84
C LYS A 297 -6.39 6.67 9.48
N PHE A 298 -5.74 5.76 8.75
CA PHE A 298 -6.37 4.55 8.26
C PHE A 298 -6.75 3.59 9.40
N LYS A 299 -7.89 2.93 9.28
CA LYS A 299 -8.23 1.74 10.07
C LYS A 299 -7.39 0.55 9.63
N ARG A 300 -7.29 0.37 8.31
CA ARG A 300 -6.56 -0.74 7.68
C ARG A 300 -5.82 -0.29 6.44
N ILE A 301 -4.63 -0.85 6.24
CA ILE A 301 -3.87 -0.74 5.00
C ILE A 301 -3.66 -2.16 4.48
N HIS A 302 -4.19 -2.43 3.29
CA HIS A 302 -4.05 -3.70 2.58
C HIS A 302 -3.06 -3.53 1.44
N CYS A 303 -2.06 -4.41 1.37
CA CYS A 303 -1.22 -4.55 0.19
C CYS A 303 -1.33 -5.96 -0.36
N PHE A 304 -1.61 -6.07 -1.65
CA PHE A 304 -1.65 -7.31 -2.40
C PHE A 304 -0.56 -7.31 -3.46
N LEU A 305 0.23 -8.36 -3.55
CA LEU A 305 1.30 -8.52 -4.54
C LEU A 305 1.06 -9.80 -5.33
N THR A 306 1.04 -9.73 -6.66
CA THR A 306 1.14 -10.92 -7.48
C THR A 306 2.59 -11.23 -7.83
N THR A 307 2.93 -12.51 -7.76
CA THR A 307 4.26 -13.03 -8.15
C THR A 307 4.08 -14.37 -8.84
N ILE A 308 5.02 -14.71 -9.70
CA ILE A 308 5.05 -15.98 -10.41
C ILE A 308 5.04 -17.17 -9.43
N ARG A 309 4.35 -18.26 -9.80
CA ARG A 309 4.15 -19.44 -8.93
C ARG A 309 5.41 -20.20 -8.54
N ASP A 310 6.47 -20.03 -9.30
CA ASP A 310 7.75 -20.72 -9.05
C ASP A 310 8.66 -19.97 -8.07
N GLU A 311 8.22 -18.82 -7.56
CA GLU A 311 8.84 -18.13 -6.45
C GLU A 311 8.17 -18.51 -5.13
N VAL A 312 8.99 -18.83 -4.13
CA VAL A 312 8.54 -19.18 -2.79
C VAL A 312 8.96 -18.07 -1.83
N CYS A 313 8.02 -17.55 -1.03
CA CYS A 313 8.33 -16.64 0.06
C CYS A 313 9.01 -17.42 1.20
N VAL A 314 10.28 -17.10 1.46
CA VAL A 314 11.13 -17.73 2.48
C VAL A 314 11.05 -16.99 3.81
N SER A 315 10.81 -15.68 3.78
CA SER A 315 10.67 -14.87 4.99
C SER A 315 9.85 -13.61 4.74
N ASP A 316 9.09 -13.19 5.73
CA ASP A 316 8.18 -12.04 5.67
C ASP A 316 8.18 -11.23 6.98
N THR A 317 7.40 -10.15 7.00
CA THR A 317 7.17 -9.29 8.17
C THR A 317 5.84 -9.59 8.87
N LYS A 318 5.71 -9.14 10.13
CA LYS A 318 4.52 -9.37 11.00
C LYS A 318 3.15 -9.12 10.34
N ASP A 319 3.06 -8.16 9.41
CA ASP A 319 1.79 -7.75 8.80
C ASP A 319 1.39 -8.67 7.63
N TYR A 320 2.21 -9.67 7.31
CA TYR A 320 1.90 -10.71 6.34
C TYR A 320 0.73 -11.59 6.83
N LYS A 321 -0.26 -11.82 5.97
CA LYS A 321 -1.44 -12.62 6.28
C LYS A 321 -1.45 -13.98 5.58
N GLY A 322 -0.73 -14.11 4.47
CA GLY A 322 -0.65 -15.34 3.71
C GLY A 322 -0.64 -15.10 2.20
N TYR A 323 -0.82 -16.19 1.46
CA TYR A 323 -0.89 -16.19 0.01
C TYR A 323 -2.02 -17.09 -0.48
N ARG A 324 -2.51 -16.84 -1.69
CA ARG A 324 -3.54 -17.63 -2.36
C ARG A 324 -3.21 -17.90 -3.82
N SER A 325 -3.70 -19.03 -4.33
CA SER A 325 -3.60 -19.38 -5.74
C SER A 325 -4.64 -18.60 -6.53
N LEU A 326 -4.24 -17.94 -7.62
CA LEU A 326 -5.15 -17.23 -8.51
C LEU A 326 -5.61 -18.09 -9.70
N MET A 327 -5.35 -19.40 -9.65
CA MET A 327 -5.67 -20.36 -10.72
C MET A 327 -7.16 -20.47 -11.00
N ASP A 328 -7.97 -20.52 -9.93
CA ASP A 328 -9.40 -20.76 -10.02
C ASP A 328 -10.21 -19.45 -9.87
N GLU A 329 -9.53 -18.33 -9.70
CA GLU A 329 -10.14 -17.02 -9.46
C GLU A 329 -10.33 -16.25 -10.77
N GLU A 330 -11.27 -16.68 -11.60
CA GLU A 330 -11.60 -16.04 -12.89
C GLU A 330 -11.97 -14.56 -12.75
N VAL A 331 -12.53 -14.17 -11.61
CA VAL A 331 -12.89 -12.79 -11.29
C VAL A 331 -11.68 -11.86 -11.37
N TRP A 332 -10.47 -12.31 -11.02
CA TRP A 332 -9.27 -11.49 -11.15
C TRP A 332 -8.83 -11.33 -12.59
N ASN A 333 -9.02 -12.34 -13.45
CA ASN A 333 -8.76 -12.21 -14.88
C ASN A 333 -9.69 -11.19 -15.52
N GLU A 334 -10.97 -11.20 -15.17
CA GLU A 334 -11.93 -10.18 -15.60
C GLU A 334 -11.53 -8.80 -15.08
N TYR A 335 -11.16 -8.71 -13.79
CA TYR A 335 -10.74 -7.49 -13.13
C TYR A 335 -9.54 -6.81 -13.80
N ILE A 336 -8.47 -7.57 -14.10
CA ILE A 336 -7.29 -6.98 -14.73
C ILE A 336 -7.56 -6.54 -16.18
N ARG A 337 -8.50 -7.21 -16.86
CA ARG A 337 -8.97 -6.88 -18.22
C ARG A 337 -9.89 -5.68 -18.30
N LEU A 338 -10.38 -5.15 -17.18
CA LEU A 338 -11.18 -3.91 -17.16
C LEU A 338 -10.44 -2.75 -17.85
N ASP A 339 -9.10 -2.77 -17.85
CA ASP A 339 -8.29 -1.87 -18.62
C ASP A 339 -7.78 -2.52 -19.90
N ASN A 340 -8.47 -2.26 -21.03
CA ASN A 340 -8.11 -2.75 -22.37
C ASN A 340 -6.69 -2.35 -22.82
N SER A 341 -6.05 -1.38 -22.16
CA SER A 341 -4.64 -1.06 -22.42
C SER A 341 -3.68 -2.16 -21.94
N VAL A 342 -4.12 -3.03 -21.03
CA VAL A 342 -3.39 -4.20 -20.54
C VAL A 342 -3.74 -5.39 -21.44
N GLY A 343 -2.94 -5.60 -22.49
CA GLY A 343 -3.08 -6.75 -23.39
C GLY A 343 -2.71 -8.05 -22.67
N ILE A 344 -3.70 -8.73 -22.10
CA ILE A 344 -3.51 -10.01 -21.38
C ILE A 344 -3.74 -11.15 -22.36
N SER A 345 -2.67 -11.85 -22.74
CA SER A 345 -2.76 -13.14 -23.44
C SER A 345 -3.10 -14.27 -22.47
N GLU A 346 -3.55 -15.42 -22.98
CA GLU A 346 -3.71 -16.67 -22.21
C GLU A 346 -2.46 -16.99 -21.38
N GLU A 347 -1.27 -16.76 -21.93
CA GLU A 347 0.03 -16.98 -21.27
C GLU A 347 0.30 -16.03 -20.09
N ASN A 348 -0.28 -14.83 -20.11
CA ASN A 348 -0.13 -13.80 -19.07
C ASN A 348 -1.37 -13.71 -18.15
N SER A 349 -2.21 -14.74 -18.15
CA SER A 349 -3.33 -14.85 -17.21
C SER A 349 -2.85 -14.86 -15.76
N VAL A 350 -3.67 -14.31 -14.85
CA VAL A 350 -3.40 -14.36 -13.40
C VAL A 350 -3.27 -15.78 -12.86
N ARG A 351 -3.76 -16.79 -13.61
CA ARG A 351 -3.69 -18.22 -13.24
C ARG A 351 -2.28 -18.73 -12.96
N ASN A 352 -1.28 -18.10 -13.56
CA ASN A 352 0.13 -18.44 -13.40
C ASN A 352 0.81 -17.73 -12.21
N TYR A 353 0.04 -17.02 -11.39
CA TYR A 353 0.54 -16.20 -10.29
C TYR A 353 -0.06 -16.63 -8.94
N LEU A 354 0.69 -16.33 -7.88
CA LEU A 354 0.23 -16.36 -6.50
C LEU A 354 -0.01 -14.93 -6.03
N GLY A 355 -1.07 -14.74 -5.27
CA GLY A 355 -1.39 -13.48 -4.62
C GLY A 355 -0.96 -13.49 -3.16
N TYR A 356 0.00 -12.65 -2.79
CA TYR A 356 0.49 -12.47 -1.42
C TYR A 356 -0.15 -11.25 -0.79
N GLN A 357 -0.53 -11.35 0.48
CA GLN A 357 -1.27 -10.30 1.17
C GLN A 357 -0.57 -9.86 2.47
N TRP A 358 -0.38 -8.55 2.59
CA TRP A 358 -0.02 -7.86 3.82
C TRP A 358 -1.20 -6.99 4.25
N THR A 359 -1.48 -6.96 5.54
CA THR A 359 -2.54 -6.13 6.11
C THR A 359 -2.10 -5.61 7.46
N ALA A 360 -1.89 -4.29 7.52
CA ALA A 360 -1.75 -3.60 8.79
C ALA A 360 -3.15 -3.21 9.29
N SER A 361 -3.51 -3.73 10.45
CA SER A 361 -4.75 -3.42 11.16
C SER A 361 -4.44 -3.31 12.66
N ARG A 362 -5.09 -2.41 13.38
CA ARG A 362 -4.99 -2.31 14.84
C ARG A 362 -6.39 -2.43 15.44
N GLU A 363 -6.52 -3.28 16.45
CA GLU A 363 -7.80 -3.53 17.15
C GLU A 363 -8.11 -2.42 18.16
N ASP A 364 -7.08 -1.81 18.74
CA ASP A 364 -7.23 -0.66 19.62
C ASP A 364 -7.54 0.61 18.81
N SER A 365 -8.14 1.61 19.45
CA SER A 365 -8.46 2.95 18.89
C SER A 365 -7.28 3.69 18.22
N THR A 366 -6.07 3.12 18.26
CA THR A 366 -4.90 3.56 17.53
C THR A 366 -5.00 3.26 16.04
N ARG A 367 -4.98 4.32 15.24
CA ARG A 367 -5.03 4.25 13.76
C ARG A 367 -3.72 3.75 13.16
N VAL A 368 -3.79 3.07 12.02
CA VAL A 368 -2.64 2.60 11.24
C VAL A 368 -2.07 3.78 10.45
N LYS A 369 -0.76 4.01 10.59
CA LYS A 369 -0.06 5.11 9.91
C LYS A 369 0.63 4.65 8.64
N ASP A 370 1.20 3.44 8.66
CA ASP A 370 2.08 2.92 7.63
C ASP A 370 1.96 1.40 7.49
N LEU A 371 2.50 0.89 6.38
CA LEU A 371 2.68 -0.54 6.13
C LEU A 371 4.03 -0.76 5.42
N ILE A 372 4.82 -1.71 5.92
CA ILE A 372 6.05 -2.18 5.28
C ILE A 372 5.77 -3.56 4.69
N VAL A 373 5.86 -3.67 3.37
CA VAL A 373 5.76 -4.92 2.63
C VAL A 373 7.18 -5.39 2.36
N LEU A 374 7.67 -6.24 3.24
CA LEU A 374 8.97 -6.88 3.09
C LEU A 374 8.79 -8.38 2.96
N GLY A 375 9.31 -8.93 1.87
CA GLY A 375 9.26 -10.36 1.59
C GLY A 375 10.51 -10.83 0.86
N ARG A 376 11.09 -11.95 1.28
CA ARG A 376 12.20 -12.61 0.60
C ARG A 376 11.65 -13.79 -0.19
N PHE A 377 11.73 -13.68 -1.51
CA PHE A 377 11.33 -14.71 -2.44
C PHE A 377 12.56 -15.46 -2.96
N SER A 378 12.42 -16.76 -3.14
CA SER A 378 13.47 -17.61 -3.66
C SER A 378 12.92 -18.51 -4.76
N LYS A 379 13.70 -18.67 -5.82
CA LYS A 379 13.38 -19.55 -6.93
C LYS A 379 14.61 -20.32 -7.34
N VAL A 380 14.43 -21.62 -7.55
CA VAL A 380 15.46 -22.49 -8.10
C VAL A 380 15.29 -22.52 -9.61
N LYS A 381 16.33 -22.10 -10.34
CA LYS A 381 16.40 -22.21 -11.80
C LYS A 381 17.48 -23.20 -12.20
N SER A 382 17.13 -24.09 -13.12
CA SER A 382 18.05 -25.05 -13.72
C SER A 382 17.92 -24.97 -15.23
N ASP A 383 18.89 -24.34 -15.88
CA ASP A 383 18.94 -24.26 -17.34
C ASP A 383 19.71 -25.46 -17.91
N TYR A 384 19.31 -25.99 -19.07
CA TYR A 384 20.05 -27.05 -19.76
C TYR A 384 21.53 -26.72 -19.98
N LEU A 385 21.85 -25.46 -20.30
CA LEU A 385 23.23 -25.00 -20.41
C LEU A 385 24.00 -25.09 -19.08
N SER A 386 23.33 -24.82 -17.95
CA SER A 386 23.95 -24.95 -16.62
C SER A 386 24.19 -26.42 -16.27
N ILE A 387 23.29 -27.32 -16.67
CA ILE A 387 23.43 -28.77 -16.50
C ILE A 387 24.59 -29.33 -17.34
N ILE A 388 24.61 -29.05 -18.64
CA ILE A 388 25.66 -29.54 -19.57
C ILE A 388 27.04 -29.08 -19.09
N ARG A 389 27.15 -27.81 -18.69
CA ARG A 389 28.38 -27.26 -18.17
C ARG A 389 28.82 -27.93 -16.86
N PHE A 390 27.89 -28.19 -15.95
CA PHE A 390 28.19 -28.91 -14.72
C PHE A 390 28.74 -30.30 -15.02
N ILE A 391 28.11 -31.05 -15.94
CA ILE A 391 28.59 -32.36 -16.39
C ILE A 391 30.01 -32.25 -16.97
N ALA A 392 30.26 -31.26 -17.83
CA ALA A 392 31.58 -31.03 -18.40
C ALA A 392 32.65 -30.75 -17.33
N LEU A 393 32.33 -29.94 -16.32
CA LEU A 393 33.24 -29.67 -15.21
C LEU A 393 33.53 -30.92 -14.38
N VAL A 394 32.52 -31.74 -14.08
CA VAL A 394 32.69 -33.00 -13.35
C VAL A 394 33.61 -33.95 -14.12
N LEU A 395 33.44 -34.06 -15.45
CA LEU A 395 34.31 -34.90 -16.28
C LEU A 395 35.76 -34.39 -16.31
N ILE A 396 35.95 -33.07 -16.48
CA ILE A 396 37.29 -32.46 -16.50
C ILE A 396 37.99 -32.65 -15.16
N PHE A 397 37.29 -32.42 -14.04
CA PHE A 397 37.86 -32.63 -12.70
C PHE A 397 38.11 -34.11 -12.41
N GLY A 398 37.28 -35.02 -12.93
CA GLY A 398 37.52 -36.45 -12.87
C GLY A 398 38.82 -36.86 -13.58
N VAL A 399 39.01 -36.43 -14.84
CA VAL A 399 40.22 -36.70 -15.61
C VAL A 399 41.45 -36.05 -14.97
N ALA A 400 41.33 -34.80 -14.51
CA ALA A 400 42.41 -34.10 -13.80
C ALA A 400 42.79 -34.80 -12.49
N GLY A 401 41.82 -35.33 -11.74
CA GLY A 401 42.05 -36.11 -10.53
C GLY A 401 42.84 -37.39 -10.80
N SER A 402 42.46 -38.13 -11.84
CA SER A 402 43.21 -39.32 -12.27
C SER A 402 44.64 -38.98 -12.72
N ALA A 403 44.81 -37.92 -13.51
CA ALA A 403 46.13 -37.46 -13.93
C ALA A 403 47.01 -37.04 -12.73
N LEU A 404 46.42 -36.35 -11.75
CA LEU A 404 47.11 -35.95 -10.51
C LEU A 404 47.55 -37.17 -9.69
N TRP A 405 46.71 -38.20 -9.60
CA TRP A 405 47.05 -39.45 -8.92
C TRP A 405 48.23 -40.16 -9.59
N GLU A 406 48.23 -40.29 -10.92
CA GLU A 406 49.35 -40.88 -11.66
C GLU A 406 50.65 -40.10 -11.47
N ILE A 407 50.61 -38.77 -11.57
CA ILE A 407 51.79 -37.92 -11.34
C ILE A 407 52.33 -38.13 -9.92
N THR A 408 51.45 -38.19 -8.93
CA THR A 408 51.85 -38.39 -7.54
C THR A 408 52.54 -39.74 -7.35
N ASN A 409 51.97 -40.81 -7.89
CA ASN A 409 52.55 -42.15 -7.74
C ASN A 409 53.86 -42.33 -8.51
N GLU A 410 53.93 -41.94 -9.78
CA GLU A 410 55.09 -42.23 -10.63
C GLU A 410 56.23 -41.23 -10.42
N CYS A 411 55.92 -39.94 -10.32
CA CYS A 411 56.92 -38.88 -10.32
C CYS A 411 57.39 -38.53 -8.90
N VAL A 412 56.50 -38.58 -7.91
CA VAL A 412 56.80 -38.16 -6.53
C VAL A 412 57.18 -39.36 -5.65
N ILE A 413 56.36 -40.42 -5.68
CA ILE A 413 56.55 -41.59 -4.80
C ILE A 413 57.59 -42.56 -5.39
N GLN A 414 57.42 -42.99 -6.64
CA GLN A 414 58.31 -43.96 -7.26
C GLN A 414 59.55 -43.35 -7.94
N LYS A 415 59.63 -42.01 -8.04
CA LYS A 415 60.75 -41.25 -8.59
C LYS A 415 61.24 -41.73 -9.97
N PHE A 416 60.33 -42.09 -10.87
CA PHE A 416 60.67 -42.35 -12.27
C PHE A 416 60.48 -41.06 -13.09
N PRO A 417 61.56 -40.34 -13.46
CA PRO A 417 61.44 -38.99 -14.05
C PRO A 417 60.99 -38.99 -15.51
N ASN A 418 60.86 -40.15 -16.16
CA ASN A 418 60.57 -40.22 -17.58
C ASN A 418 59.09 -39.89 -17.85
N GLY A 419 58.83 -38.79 -18.57
CA GLY A 419 57.48 -38.41 -19.02
C GLY A 419 56.66 -37.56 -18.05
N CYS A 420 57.19 -37.26 -16.86
CA CYS A 420 56.50 -36.44 -15.85
C CYS A 420 56.10 -35.05 -16.36
N GLY A 421 56.96 -34.40 -17.15
CA GLY A 421 56.68 -33.09 -17.75
C GLY A 421 55.45 -33.09 -18.66
N VAL A 422 55.28 -34.15 -19.47
CA VAL A 422 54.13 -34.30 -20.36
C VAL A 422 52.85 -34.48 -19.55
N LYS A 423 52.87 -35.33 -18.51
CA LYS A 423 51.72 -35.55 -17.62
C LYS A 423 51.32 -34.27 -16.88
N THR A 424 52.28 -33.50 -16.36
CA THR A 424 51.99 -32.19 -15.72
C THR A 424 51.44 -31.16 -16.70
N GLY A 425 51.85 -31.23 -17.97
CA GLY A 425 51.30 -30.40 -19.05
C GLY A 425 49.81 -30.70 -19.30
N TRP A 426 49.45 -31.98 -19.39
CA TRP A 426 48.05 -32.41 -19.52
C TRP A 426 47.18 -31.96 -18.34
N LEU A 427 47.66 -32.16 -17.11
CA LEU A 427 46.96 -31.69 -15.90
C LEU A 427 46.70 -30.18 -15.95
N SER A 428 47.72 -29.40 -16.29
CA SER A 428 47.61 -27.94 -16.41
C SER A 428 46.61 -27.53 -17.50
N MET A 429 46.59 -28.25 -18.63
CA MET A 429 45.63 -28.03 -19.70
C MET A 429 44.19 -28.29 -19.25
N TYR A 430 43.93 -29.42 -18.57
CA TYR A 430 42.59 -29.75 -18.07
C TYR A 430 42.09 -28.73 -17.05
N LEU A 431 42.94 -28.33 -16.10
CA LEU A 431 42.60 -27.28 -15.13
C LEU A 431 42.36 -25.93 -15.82
N GLY A 432 43.16 -25.58 -16.82
CA GLY A 432 42.98 -24.38 -17.64
C GLY A 432 41.63 -24.37 -18.37
N ILE A 433 41.24 -25.48 -19.01
CA ILE A 433 39.93 -25.63 -19.65
C ILE A 433 38.81 -25.51 -18.63
N GLY A 434 38.94 -26.15 -17.46
CA GLY A 434 37.97 -26.04 -16.36
C GLY A 434 37.75 -24.59 -15.93
N LEU A 435 38.84 -23.84 -15.71
CA LEU A 435 38.78 -22.42 -15.35
C LEU A 435 38.15 -21.56 -16.46
N LEU A 436 38.44 -21.84 -17.74
CA LEU A 436 37.80 -21.16 -18.86
C LEU A 436 36.30 -21.40 -18.90
N ILE A 437 35.85 -22.64 -18.67
CA ILE A 437 34.42 -22.98 -18.62
C ILE A 437 33.73 -22.26 -17.45
N ILE A 438 34.38 -22.18 -16.28
CA ILE A 438 33.86 -21.45 -15.11
C ILE A 438 33.74 -19.95 -15.43
N GLY A 439 34.78 -19.36 -16.02
CA GLY A 439 34.85 -17.94 -16.38
C GLY A 439 33.94 -17.54 -17.53
N SER A 440 33.54 -18.48 -18.40
CA SER A 440 32.72 -18.18 -19.59
C SER A 440 31.33 -17.64 -19.25
N LYS A 441 30.68 -18.15 -18.18
CA LYS A 441 29.31 -17.75 -17.79
C LYS A 441 29.21 -16.28 -17.35
N PRO A 442 29.99 -15.78 -16.37
CA PRO A 442 29.91 -14.37 -15.98
C PRO A 442 30.27 -13.41 -17.11
N LEU A 443 31.18 -13.80 -18.00
CA LEU A 443 31.53 -13.01 -19.20
C LEU A 443 30.37 -12.96 -20.19
N PHE A 444 29.76 -14.10 -20.50
CA PHE A 444 28.62 -14.18 -21.42
C PHE A 444 27.41 -13.39 -20.90
N GLU A 445 27.08 -13.52 -19.61
CA GLU A 445 26.00 -12.73 -19.01
C GLU A 445 26.28 -11.23 -19.00
N SER A 446 27.53 -10.83 -18.75
CA SER A 446 27.92 -9.42 -18.79
C SER A 446 27.83 -8.85 -20.21
N ALA A 447 28.23 -9.63 -21.22
CA ALA A 447 28.08 -9.29 -22.63
C ALA A 447 26.59 -9.17 -23.02
N LYS A 448 25.76 -10.15 -22.65
CA LYS A 448 24.31 -10.13 -22.88
C LYS A 448 23.65 -8.91 -22.23
N LYS A 449 23.98 -8.58 -20.98
CA LYS A 449 23.48 -7.38 -20.27
C LYS A 449 23.92 -6.07 -20.94
N ARG A 450 25.12 -6.00 -21.51
CA ARG A 450 25.59 -4.82 -22.27
C ARG A 450 24.84 -4.69 -23.58
N MET A 451 24.66 -5.78 -24.31
CA MET A 451 23.92 -5.81 -25.58
C MET A 451 22.44 -5.44 -25.39
N LEU A 452 21.77 -5.98 -24.36
CA LEU A 452 20.38 -5.62 -24.04
C LEU A 452 20.23 -4.15 -23.65
N ARG A 453 21.19 -3.59 -22.90
CA ARG A 453 21.19 -2.15 -22.58
C ARG A 453 21.37 -1.28 -23.81
N TYR A 454 22.23 -1.69 -24.74
CA TYR A 454 22.43 -0.98 -26.01
C TYR A 454 21.18 -1.00 -26.88
N LEU A 455 20.49 -2.15 -26.98
CA LEU A 455 19.23 -2.26 -27.73
C LEU A 455 18.12 -1.41 -27.10
N ARG A 456 18.03 -1.37 -25.76
CA ARG A 456 17.06 -0.54 -25.04
C ARG A 456 17.37 0.96 -25.10
N SER A 457 18.58 1.36 -25.49
CA SER A 457 18.95 2.76 -25.69
C SER A 457 18.62 3.26 -27.11
N LYS A 458 18.33 2.36 -28.05
CA LYS A 458 18.00 2.69 -29.45
C LYS A 458 16.50 2.65 -29.76
N ASN A 459 15.70 2.09 -28.86
CA ASN A 459 14.23 2.12 -28.88
C ASN A 459 13.76 3.02 -27.75
#